data_AF-A0A3D5VEY2-F1
#
_entry.id   AF-A0A3D5VEY2-F1
#
_cell.length_a   1.000
_cell.length_b   1.000
_cell.length_c   1.000
_cell.angle_alpha   90.00
_cell.angle_beta   90.00
_cell.angle_gamma   90.00
#
_symmetry.space_group_name_H-M   'P 1'
#
loop_
_entity.id
_entity.type
_entity.pdbx_description
1 polymer ?
#
loop_
_entity_poly.entity_id
_entity_poly.type
_entity_poly.pdbx_seq_one_letter_code
_entity_poly.pdbx_strand_id
1 'polypeptide(L)'
;PYATDGMVIKLDSLALQEKAGYTAKSPRWAIAWKFPAQQGQSRILDITLNVGRTGAITPIAELEPVVLAETTVSRASLHNEDYIRDKDIRIGDQVLVQKAGDIIPEIVESLKDKRDGSEEIWQPPTHCPACGSNSVRVEGEAVRRCPNPGCPAQIRERVIHYAS
;
A
#
# COMPACT_ATOMS: atom_id res chain seq x y z
N PRO A 1 21.17 0.63 25.58
CA PRO A 1 19.78 0.76 25.09
C PRO A 1 19.70 0.31 23.63
N TYR A 2 18.60 -0.32 23.20
CA TYR A 2 18.38 -0.79 21.83
C TYR A 2 16.91 -0.57 21.40
N ALA A 3 16.66 -0.50 20.10
CA ALA A 3 15.32 -0.33 19.54
C ALA A 3 14.54 -1.66 19.52
N THR A 4 13.22 -1.61 19.73
CA THR A 4 12.29 -2.74 19.61
C THR A 4 11.01 -2.28 18.91
N ASP A 5 10.36 -3.17 18.17
CA ASP A 5 9.12 -2.92 17.43
C ASP A 5 7.86 -3.43 18.18
N GLY A 6 8.05 -3.95 19.40
CA GLY A 6 6.97 -4.46 20.24
C GLY A 6 7.45 -5.50 21.24
N MET A 7 6.56 -6.43 21.57
CA MET A 7 6.84 -7.56 22.46
C MET A 7 6.28 -8.86 21.92
N VAL A 8 6.87 -9.99 22.28
CA VAL A 8 6.34 -11.31 21.94
C VAL A 8 5.62 -11.90 23.15
N ILE A 9 4.33 -12.13 23.02
CA ILE A 9 3.52 -12.80 24.04
C ILE A 9 3.56 -14.29 23.75
N LYS A 10 3.97 -15.10 24.74
CA LYS A 10 4.12 -16.55 24.62
C LYS A 10 3.35 -17.25 25.74
N LEU A 11 2.79 -18.41 25.43
CA LEU A 11 2.38 -19.35 26.49
C LEU A 11 3.62 -19.85 27.22
N ASP A 12 3.63 -19.70 28.54
CA ASP A 12 4.78 -20.10 29.35
C ASP A 12 4.93 -21.63 29.46
N SER A 13 3.81 -22.36 29.50
CA SER A 13 3.81 -23.83 29.60
C SER A 13 4.20 -24.50 28.28
N LEU A 14 5.31 -25.26 28.30
CA LEU A 14 5.77 -26.05 27.15
C LEU A 14 4.74 -27.10 26.69
N ALA A 15 4.02 -27.73 27.63
CA ALA A 15 2.98 -28.70 27.30
C ALA A 15 1.81 -28.05 26.51
N LEU A 16 1.48 -26.80 26.85
CA LEU A 16 0.48 -26.04 26.09
C LEU A 16 1.02 -25.58 24.73
N GLN A 17 2.33 -25.29 24.62
CA GLN A 17 2.94 -24.97 23.33
C GLN A 17 2.87 -26.18 22.37
N GLU A 18 3.22 -27.38 22.85
CA GLU A 18 3.09 -28.63 22.07
C GLU A 18 1.66 -28.88 21.63
N LYS A 19 0.70 -28.74 22.54
CA LYS A 19 -0.72 -28.91 22.23
C LYS A 19 -1.24 -27.89 21.23
N ALA A 20 -0.79 -26.64 21.31
CA ALA A 20 -1.20 -25.58 20.40
C ALA A 20 -0.62 -25.77 18.99
N GLY A 21 0.61 -26.28 18.89
CA GLY A 21 1.27 -26.59 17.63
C GLY A 21 1.59 -25.37 16.76
N TYR A 22 1.67 -25.59 15.44
CA TYR A 22 2.13 -24.62 14.44
C TYR A 22 1.19 -24.55 13.25
N THR A 23 1.18 -23.39 12.59
CA THR A 23 0.69 -23.24 11.21
C THR A 23 1.82 -23.48 10.21
N ALA A 24 1.56 -23.37 8.92
CA ALA A 24 2.59 -23.48 7.89
C ALA A 24 3.70 -22.40 8.01
N LYS A 25 3.46 -21.29 8.72
CA LYS A 25 4.38 -20.14 8.78
C LYS A 25 4.74 -19.67 10.20
N SER A 26 3.97 -20.04 11.22
CA SER A 26 4.13 -19.48 12.58
C SER A 26 3.60 -20.40 13.69
N PRO A 27 4.16 -20.33 14.91
CA PRO A 27 3.61 -21.01 16.10
C PRO A 27 2.23 -20.46 16.47
N ARG A 28 1.36 -21.32 17.02
CA ARG A 28 0.04 -20.90 17.53
C ARG A 28 0.07 -20.38 18.97
N TRP A 29 1.15 -20.67 19.70
CA TRP A 29 1.31 -20.36 21.12
C TRP A 29 2.08 -19.05 21.38
N ALA A 30 2.46 -18.33 20.32
CA ALA A 30 3.15 -17.05 20.42
C ALA A 30 2.61 -16.05 19.40
N ILE A 31 2.57 -14.77 19.79
CA ILE A 31 2.19 -13.67 18.90
C ILE A 31 3.11 -12.48 19.13
N ALA A 32 3.52 -11.82 18.04
CA ALA A 32 4.19 -10.53 18.10
C ALA A 32 3.15 -9.43 18.30
N TRP A 33 3.15 -8.80 19.47
CA TRP A 33 2.35 -7.62 19.77
C TRP A 33 3.18 -6.38 19.49
N LYS A 34 2.96 -5.80 18.29
CA LYS A 34 3.72 -4.66 17.80
C LYS A 34 3.26 -3.35 18.44
N PHE A 35 4.19 -2.41 18.60
CA PHE A 35 3.82 -1.03 18.96
C PHE A 35 2.97 -0.39 17.85
N PRO A 36 2.18 0.64 18.18
CA PRO A 36 1.48 1.42 17.17
C PRO A 36 2.47 1.91 16.11
N ALA A 37 2.11 1.76 14.84
CA ALA A 37 2.95 2.22 13.74
C ALA A 37 3.19 3.72 13.89
N GLN A 38 4.43 4.17 13.65
CA GLN A 38 4.70 5.60 13.59
C GLN A 38 3.94 6.21 12.42
N GLN A 39 3.18 7.26 12.74
CA GLN A 39 2.40 8.02 11.77
C GLN A 39 3.00 9.42 11.62
N GLY A 40 2.93 9.96 10.42
CA GLY A 40 3.39 11.30 10.10
C GLY A 40 2.45 11.96 9.10
N GLN A 41 2.34 13.28 9.19
CA GLN A 41 1.52 14.05 8.27
C GLN A 41 2.36 14.46 7.07
N SER A 42 1.78 14.34 5.88
CA SER A 42 2.38 14.76 4.61
C SER A 42 1.30 15.28 3.68
N ARG A 43 1.68 15.82 2.53
CA ARG A 43 0.77 16.27 1.47
C ARG A 43 0.90 15.37 0.25
N ILE A 44 -0.23 15.01 -0.36
CA ILE A 44 -0.25 14.37 -1.68
C ILE A 44 0.07 15.43 -2.73
N LEU A 45 1.19 15.25 -3.43
CA LEU A 45 1.60 16.11 -4.54
C LEU A 45 0.95 15.66 -5.85
N ASP A 46 0.89 14.35 -6.07
CA ASP A 46 0.31 13.74 -7.27
C ASP A 46 -0.07 12.27 -6.99
N ILE A 47 -0.84 11.66 -7.88
CA ILE A 47 -1.13 10.23 -7.87
C ILE A 47 -0.69 9.62 -9.20
N THR A 48 0.46 8.95 -9.17
CA THR A 48 1.00 8.24 -10.34
C THR A 48 0.42 6.83 -10.46
N LEU A 49 0.48 6.28 -11.66
CA LEU A 49 -0.06 4.96 -11.97
C LEU A 49 1.05 4.00 -12.34
N ASN A 50 1.11 2.87 -11.65
CA ASN A 50 2.01 1.78 -11.99
C ASN A 50 1.25 0.62 -12.64
N VAL A 51 1.81 0.05 -13.71
CA VAL A 51 1.24 -1.11 -14.40
C VAL A 51 2.09 -2.34 -14.08
N GLY A 52 1.52 -3.26 -13.30
CA GLY A 52 2.19 -4.49 -12.89
C GLY A 52 2.21 -5.59 -13.95
N ARG A 53 2.90 -6.70 -13.64
CA ARG A 53 3.09 -7.87 -14.52
C ARG A 53 1.80 -8.49 -15.08
N THR A 54 0.72 -8.46 -14.30
CA THR A 54 -0.61 -9.02 -14.66
C THR A 54 -1.52 -7.97 -15.30
N GLY A 55 -0.97 -6.79 -15.62
CA GLY A 55 -1.73 -5.65 -16.11
C GLY A 55 -2.44 -4.85 -15.02
N ALA A 56 -2.33 -5.22 -13.74
CA ALA A 56 -2.87 -4.45 -12.62
C ALA A 56 -2.38 -3.00 -12.65
N ILE A 57 -3.31 -2.05 -12.71
CA ILE A 57 -3.04 -0.62 -12.67
C ILE A 57 -3.23 -0.17 -11.22
N THR A 58 -2.12 0.04 -10.52
CA THR A 58 -2.10 0.40 -9.10
C THR A 58 -1.77 1.88 -8.95
N PRO A 59 -2.64 2.67 -8.29
CA PRO A 59 -2.32 4.06 -7.98
C PRO A 59 -1.30 4.15 -6.84
N ILE A 60 -0.41 5.14 -6.94
CA ILE A 60 0.66 5.42 -5.98
C ILE A 60 0.61 6.91 -5.66
N ALA A 61 0.54 7.24 -4.37
CA ALA A 61 0.63 8.63 -3.94
C ALA A 61 2.10 9.07 -3.98
N GLU A 62 2.36 10.16 -4.69
CA GLU A 62 3.59 10.93 -4.58
C GLU A 62 3.38 11.95 -3.45
N LEU A 63 4.23 11.88 -2.43
CA LEU A 63 4.09 12.61 -1.19
C LEU A 63 5.19 13.66 -1.04
N GLU A 64 4.86 14.75 -0.36
CA GLU A 64 5.86 15.64 0.19
C GLU A 64 6.75 14.85 1.19
N PRO A 65 8.09 14.85 1.03
CA PRO A 65 8.95 13.96 1.80
C PRO A 65 8.72 14.07 3.32
N VAL A 66 8.40 12.96 3.96
CA VAL A 66 8.14 12.88 5.41
C VAL A 66 9.02 11.82 6.06
N VAL A 67 9.60 12.12 7.22
CA VAL A 67 10.42 11.17 7.96
C VAL A 67 9.52 10.29 8.82
N LEU A 68 9.57 8.97 8.59
CA LEU A 68 8.85 7.94 9.33
C LEU A 68 9.82 6.82 9.72
N ALA A 69 9.93 6.53 11.02
CA ALA A 69 10.83 5.51 11.56
C ALA A 69 12.25 5.61 10.97
N GLU A 70 12.85 6.81 11.11
CA GLU A 70 14.22 7.12 10.68
C GLU A 70 14.49 7.01 9.16
N THR A 71 13.45 6.83 8.34
CA THR A 71 13.58 6.85 6.88
C THR A 71 12.67 7.90 6.28
N THR A 72 13.09 8.46 5.14
CA THR A 72 12.24 9.39 4.38
C THR A 72 11.31 8.62 3.45
N VAL A 73 10.01 8.87 3.58
CA VAL A 73 8.96 8.35 2.72
C VAL A 73 8.52 9.47 1.79
N SER A 74 8.60 9.22 0.48
CA SER A 74 8.09 10.10 -0.58
C SER A 74 7.00 9.44 -1.42
N ARG A 75 6.74 8.15 -1.21
CA ARG A 75 5.76 7.38 -1.98
C ARG A 75 4.99 6.44 -1.07
N ALA A 76 3.68 6.35 -1.28
CA ALA A 76 2.81 5.43 -0.56
C ALA A 76 1.85 4.70 -1.50
N SER A 77 1.55 3.45 -1.17
CA SER A 77 0.56 2.66 -1.92
C SER A 77 -0.85 3.18 -1.63
N LEU A 78 -1.67 3.32 -2.68
CA LEU A 78 -3.10 3.59 -2.58
C LEU A 78 -3.95 2.36 -2.83
N HIS A 79 -3.34 1.18 -3.01
CA HIS A 79 -3.98 -0.12 -3.27
C HIS A 79 -4.81 -0.21 -4.56
N ASN A 80 -5.94 0.49 -4.64
CA ASN A 80 -6.87 0.46 -5.77
C ASN A 80 -7.79 1.70 -5.78
N GLU A 81 -8.65 1.81 -6.78
CA GLU A 81 -9.56 2.95 -6.94
C GLU A 81 -10.67 3.02 -5.87
N ASP A 82 -11.06 1.90 -5.26
CA ASP A 82 -12.03 1.89 -4.16
C ASP A 82 -11.42 2.48 -2.90
N TYR A 83 -10.17 2.14 -2.58
CA TYR A 83 -9.46 2.66 -1.43
C TYR A 83 -9.34 4.19 -1.45
N ILE A 84 -9.05 4.76 -2.62
CA ILE A 84 -9.01 6.22 -2.82
C ILE A 84 -10.40 6.82 -2.57
N ARG A 85 -11.46 6.18 -3.08
CA ARG A 85 -12.84 6.66 -2.95
C ARG A 85 -13.36 6.56 -1.52
N ASP A 86 -13.15 5.43 -0.86
CA ASP A 86 -13.63 5.14 0.49
C ASP A 86 -12.99 6.07 1.52
N LYS A 87 -11.70 6.40 1.32
CA LYS A 87 -10.98 7.38 2.14
C LYS A 87 -11.14 8.83 1.65
N ASP A 88 -11.83 9.04 0.53
CA ASP A 88 -11.99 10.34 -0.15
C ASP A 88 -10.65 11.05 -0.31
N ILE A 89 -9.64 10.34 -0.84
CA ILE A 89 -8.29 10.87 -1.03
C ILE A 89 -8.25 11.73 -2.30
N ARG A 90 -7.67 12.92 -2.18
CA ARG A 90 -7.54 13.90 -3.28
C ARG A 90 -6.09 14.34 -3.47
N ILE A 91 -5.76 14.76 -4.69
CA ILE A 91 -4.47 15.40 -4.95
C ILE A 91 -4.48 16.75 -4.24
N GLY A 92 -3.41 17.06 -3.50
CA GLY A 92 -3.31 18.25 -2.64
C GLY A 92 -3.68 18.00 -1.17
N ASP A 93 -4.34 16.89 -0.84
CA ASP A 93 -4.75 16.60 0.54
C ASP A 93 -3.55 16.51 1.50
N GLN A 94 -3.74 17.05 2.71
CA GLN A 94 -2.95 16.64 3.86
C GLN A 94 -3.41 15.26 4.31
N VAL A 95 -2.47 14.34 4.50
CA VAL A 95 -2.74 12.93 4.78
C VAL A 95 -1.90 12.43 5.94
N LEU A 96 -2.45 11.46 6.65
CA LEU A 96 -1.73 10.70 7.65
C LEU A 96 -1.12 9.46 7.00
N VAL A 97 0.19 9.33 7.05
CA VAL A 97 0.95 8.27 6.42
C VAL A 97 1.60 7.41 7.49
N GLN A 98 1.60 6.10 7.30
CA GLN A 98 2.25 5.15 8.19
C GLN A 98 2.98 4.07 7.40
N LYS A 99 3.84 3.31 8.07
CA LYS A 99 4.42 2.09 7.50
C LYS A 99 3.69 0.85 8.01
N ALA A 100 2.95 0.19 7.12
CA ALA A 100 2.40 -1.13 7.40
C ALA A 100 3.54 -2.14 7.64
N GLY A 101 3.48 -2.82 8.79
CA GLY A 101 4.49 -3.80 9.18
C GLY A 101 5.92 -3.24 9.22
N ASP A 102 6.07 -1.94 9.51
CA ASP A 102 7.33 -1.19 9.60
C ASP A 102 8.10 -1.00 8.27
N ILE A 103 7.53 -1.44 7.14
CA ILE A 103 8.22 -1.44 5.83
C ILE A 103 7.44 -0.69 4.75
N ILE A 104 6.15 -0.98 4.55
CA ILE A 104 5.41 -0.53 3.35
C ILE A 104 4.62 0.74 3.69
N PRO A 105 4.90 1.90 3.07
CA PRO A 105 4.14 3.11 3.34
C PRO A 105 2.72 3.06 2.75
N GLU A 106 1.74 3.43 3.55
CA GLU A 106 0.32 3.51 3.18
C GLU A 106 -0.34 4.76 3.80
N ILE A 107 -1.44 5.20 3.17
CA ILE A 107 -2.21 6.35 3.65
C ILE A 107 -3.32 5.90 4.60
N VAL A 108 -3.21 6.29 5.86
CA VAL A 108 -4.20 5.94 6.90
C VAL A 108 -5.50 6.69 6.66
N GLU A 109 -5.43 8.00 6.45
CA GLU A 109 -6.61 8.83 6.20
C GLU A 109 -6.23 10.17 5.57
N SER A 110 -7.22 10.81 4.95
CA SER A 110 -7.15 12.21 4.53
C SER A 110 -7.63 13.12 5.65
N LEU A 111 -6.87 14.17 5.94
CA LEU A 111 -7.19 15.20 6.94
C LEU A 111 -8.12 16.23 6.32
N LYS A 112 -9.40 15.84 6.20
CA LYS A 112 -10.44 16.62 5.49
C LYS A 112 -10.66 18.02 6.07
N ASP A 113 -10.37 18.20 7.35
CA ASP A 113 -10.44 19.46 8.08
C ASP A 113 -9.36 20.47 7.64
N LYS A 114 -8.28 19.99 7.02
CA LYS A 114 -7.19 20.82 6.52
C LYS A 114 -7.36 21.24 5.05
N ARG A 115 -8.49 20.91 4.44
CA ARG A 115 -8.74 21.24 3.04
C ARG A 115 -8.99 22.72 2.85
N ASP A 116 -8.40 23.29 1.81
CA ASP A 116 -8.59 24.70 1.42
C ASP A 116 -9.46 24.85 0.16
N GLY A 117 -9.85 23.74 -0.46
CA GLY A 117 -10.68 23.72 -1.67
C GLY A 117 -9.89 23.72 -2.97
N SER A 118 -8.56 23.75 -2.92
CA SER A 118 -7.70 23.58 -4.09
C SER A 118 -7.52 22.12 -4.51
N GLU A 119 -8.02 21.16 -3.72
CA GLU A 119 -7.75 19.74 -3.92
C GLU A 119 -8.52 19.14 -5.09
N GLU A 120 -7.83 18.32 -5.87
CA GLU A 120 -8.38 17.72 -7.09
C GLU A 120 -8.83 16.27 -6.83
N ILE A 121 -10.08 15.98 -7.22
CA ILE A 121 -10.62 14.62 -7.14
C ILE A 121 -9.94 13.76 -8.19
N TRP A 122 -9.20 12.75 -7.74
CA TRP A 122 -8.57 11.78 -8.63
C TRP A 122 -9.61 10.92 -9.33
N GLN A 123 -9.40 10.70 -10.63
CA GLN A 123 -10.25 9.85 -11.46
C GLN A 123 -9.49 8.62 -11.93
N PRO A 124 -10.12 7.43 -11.93
CA PRO A 124 -9.49 6.24 -12.44
C PRO A 124 -9.19 6.35 -13.94
N PRO A 125 -8.06 5.82 -14.41
CA PRO A 125 -7.64 5.96 -15.80
C PRO A 125 -8.55 5.16 -16.72
N THR A 126 -9.08 5.78 -17.79
CA THR A 126 -9.85 5.06 -18.82
C THR A 126 -8.96 4.28 -19.79
N HIS A 127 -7.69 4.68 -19.93
CA HIS A 127 -6.69 4.04 -20.76
C HIS A 127 -5.44 3.67 -19.95
N CYS A 128 -4.75 2.62 -20.36
CA CYS A 128 -3.50 2.20 -19.74
C CYS A 128 -2.40 3.26 -19.97
N PRO A 129 -1.74 3.76 -18.92
CA PRO A 129 -0.71 4.81 -19.06
C PRO A 129 0.53 4.34 -19.83
N ALA A 130 0.75 3.03 -19.93
CA ALA A 130 1.93 2.46 -20.61
C ALA A 130 1.73 2.13 -22.09
N CYS A 131 0.50 1.92 -22.55
CA CYS A 131 0.24 1.49 -23.94
C CYS A 131 -1.00 2.10 -24.59
N GLY A 132 -1.75 2.93 -23.88
CA GLY A 132 -2.96 3.57 -24.39
C GLY A 132 -4.17 2.65 -24.60
N SER A 133 -4.07 1.34 -24.39
CA SER A 133 -5.23 0.43 -24.52
C SER A 133 -6.29 0.73 -23.45
N ASN A 134 -7.58 0.53 -23.77
CA ASN A 134 -8.67 0.68 -22.81
C ASN A 134 -8.44 -0.15 -21.55
N SER A 135 -8.46 0.52 -20.40
CA SER A 135 -8.37 -0.16 -19.11
C SER A 135 -9.74 -0.78 -18.77
N VAL A 136 -9.72 -1.96 -18.16
CA VAL A 136 -10.94 -2.68 -17.82
C VAL A 136 -10.91 -3.02 -16.33
N ARG A 137 -12.02 -2.77 -15.67
CA ARG A 137 -12.30 -3.29 -14.33
C ARG A 137 -13.42 -4.30 -14.49
N VAL A 138 -13.13 -5.57 -14.22
CA VAL A 138 -14.11 -6.66 -14.31
C VAL A 138 -15.12 -6.49 -13.18
N GLU A 139 -16.39 -6.76 -13.46
CA GLU A 139 -17.45 -6.68 -12.46
C GLU A 139 -17.14 -7.58 -11.26
N GLY A 140 -17.28 -7.06 -10.04
CA GLY A 140 -16.94 -7.76 -8.81
C GLY A 140 -15.45 -7.70 -8.40
N GLU A 141 -14.56 -7.17 -9.26
CA GLU A 141 -13.15 -7.01 -8.91
C GLU A 141 -12.82 -5.58 -8.44
N ALA A 142 -11.91 -5.45 -7.47
CA ALA A 142 -11.41 -4.15 -7.00
C ALA A 142 -10.34 -3.54 -7.94
N VAL A 143 -9.65 -4.38 -8.72
CA VAL A 143 -8.46 -3.99 -9.46
C VAL A 143 -8.77 -3.74 -10.93
N ARG A 144 -8.45 -2.53 -11.39
CA ARG A 144 -8.43 -2.16 -12.81
C ARG A 144 -7.19 -2.70 -13.49
N ARG A 145 -7.34 -3.22 -14.71
CA ARG A 145 -6.24 -3.85 -15.46
C ARG A 145 -6.13 -3.35 -16.90
N CYS A 146 -4.92 -3.42 -17.43
CA CYS A 146 -4.64 -3.36 -18.85
C CYS A 146 -4.84 -4.77 -19.47
N PRO A 147 -5.82 -4.98 -20.38
CA PRO A 147 -6.07 -6.27 -21.00
C PRO A 147 -5.07 -6.61 -22.12
N ASN A 148 -4.22 -5.67 -22.54
CA ASN A 148 -3.32 -5.84 -23.67
C ASN A 148 -2.09 -6.70 -23.28
N PRO A 149 -1.96 -7.94 -23.80
CA PRO A 149 -0.81 -8.80 -23.47
C PRO A 149 0.51 -8.27 -24.02
N GLY A 150 0.46 -7.43 -25.08
CA GLY A 150 1.60 -6.75 -25.69
C GLY A 150 1.99 -5.45 -25.00
N CYS A 151 1.39 -5.11 -23.84
CA CYS A 151 1.74 -3.92 -23.09
C CYS A 151 3.23 -3.95 -22.69
N PRO A 152 4.03 -2.92 -23.01
CA PRO A 152 5.48 -2.91 -22.75
C PRO A 152 5.78 -2.98 -21.25
N ALA A 153 4.97 -2.32 -20.41
CA ALA A 153 5.11 -2.42 -18.95
C ALA A 153 4.89 -3.86 -18.46
N GLN A 154 3.85 -4.55 -18.94
CA GLN A 154 3.63 -5.95 -18.57
C GLN A 154 4.75 -6.86 -19.03
N ILE A 155 5.25 -6.69 -20.27
CA ILE A 155 6.38 -7.47 -20.79
C ILE A 155 7.60 -7.28 -19.89
N ARG A 156 7.96 -6.02 -19.59
CA ARG A 156 9.09 -5.69 -18.70
C ARG A 156 8.95 -6.35 -17.34
N GLU A 157 7.81 -6.18 -16.67
CA GLU A 157 7.58 -6.74 -15.34
C GLU A 157 7.52 -8.28 -15.34
N ARG A 158 7.06 -8.92 -16.42
CA ARG A 158 7.12 -10.38 -16.58
C ARG A 158 8.56 -10.88 -16.70
N VAL A 159 9.41 -10.18 -17.45
CA VAL A 159 10.84 -10.54 -17.57
C VAL A 159 11.55 -10.37 -16.24
N ILE A 160 11.33 -9.24 -15.54
CA ILE A 160 11.88 -9.01 -14.19
C ILE A 160 11.44 -10.12 -13.24
N HIS A 161 10.16 -10.49 -13.25
CA HIS A 161 9.66 -11.56 -12.39
C HIS A 161 10.21 -12.95 -12.77
N TYR A 162 10.43 -13.22 -14.05
CA TYR A 162 11.02 -14.49 -14.48
C TYR A 162 12.48 -14.64 -14.02
N ALA A 163 13.19 -13.52 -13.88
CA ALA A 163 14.59 -13.48 -13.45
C ALA A 163 14.79 -13.28 -11.93
N SER A 164 13.70 -13.13 -11.15
CA SER A 164 13.74 -12.86 -9.70
C SER A 164 13.78 -14.11 -8.84
#